data_AF-A0A7S2MPR7-F1
#
_entry.id   AF-A0A7S2MPR7-F1
#
_cell.length_a   1.000
_cell.length_b   1.000
_cell.length_c   1.000
_cell.angle_alpha   90.00
_cell.angle_beta   90.00
_cell.angle_gamma   90.00
#
_symmetry.space_group_name_H-M   'P 1'
#
loop_
_entity.id
_entity.type
_entity.pdbx_description
1 polymer ?
#
loop_
_entity_poly.entity_id
_entity_poly.type
_entity_poly.pdbx_seq_one_letter_code
_entity_poly.pdbx_strand_id
1 'polypeptide(L)'
;LFTFMGVFAGYSSSRFYKLFGGDDWKLCTLMTAFLYPGMFFTIFFILNLFIWGQKSSGAVPFTTMFALLVLWFGISVPLVFLGSYFGFRKPAIEVPVRTNQIPRKIPAQPWFIQPLFTSLVGGVLPFGAVFTELFFIMSSLWQHQFYY
;
A
#
# COMPACT_ATOMS: atom_id res chain seq x y z
N LEU A 1 -15.43 3.59 5.33
CA LEU A 1 -14.33 3.50 6.31
C LEU A 1 -13.00 3.97 5.71
N PHE A 2 -12.51 3.34 4.63
CA PHE A 2 -11.24 3.68 3.98
C PHE A 2 -11.10 5.17 3.60
N THR A 3 -12.12 5.78 3.01
CA THR A 3 -12.09 7.20 2.59
C THR A 3 -11.87 8.20 3.73
N PHE A 4 -12.45 7.95 4.91
CA PHE A 4 -12.28 8.81 6.06
C PHE A 4 -10.88 8.70 6.68
N MET A 5 -10.19 7.57 6.47
CA MET A 5 -8.80 7.40 6.90
C MET A 5 -7.82 8.27 6.10
N GLY A 6 -8.26 8.87 4.98
CA GLY A 6 -7.44 9.79 4.18
C GLY A 6 -6.88 10.97 4.99
N VAL A 7 -7.66 11.50 5.94
CA VAL A 7 -7.21 12.60 6.82
C VAL A 7 -6.03 12.15 7.70
N PHE A 8 -6.15 10.98 8.32
CA PHE A 8 -5.09 10.43 9.17
C PHE A 8 -3.86 10.04 8.36
N ALA A 9 -4.04 9.50 7.16
CA ALA A 9 -2.96 9.17 6.25
C ALA A 9 -2.18 10.42 5.83
N GLY A 10 -2.87 11.49 5.39
CA GLY A 10 -2.26 12.76 5.05
C GLY A 10 -1.55 13.42 6.23
N TYR A 11 -2.16 13.40 7.42
CA TYR A 11 -1.58 13.96 8.64
C TYR A 11 -0.30 13.25 9.04
N SER A 12 -0.32 11.91 9.13
CA SER A 12 0.86 11.13 9.52
C SER A 12 1.97 11.25 8.46
N SER A 13 1.63 11.14 7.18
CA SER A 13 2.60 11.23 6.08
C SER A 13 3.33 12.58 6.05
N SER A 14 2.60 13.70 6.19
CA SER A 14 3.20 15.04 6.20
C SER A 14 4.09 15.29 7.42
N ARG A 15 3.72 14.74 8.58
CA ARG A 15 4.53 14.80 9.81
C ARG A 15 5.85 14.05 9.67
N PHE A 16 5.83 12.85 9.10
CA PHE A 16 7.04 12.08 8.82
C PHE A 16 7.88 12.74 7.74
N TYR A 17 7.28 13.23 6.66
CA TYR A 17 8.02 13.92 5.60
C TYR A 17 8.77 15.15 6.13
N LYS A 18 8.12 15.92 7.01
CA LYS A 18 8.73 17.06 7.69
C LYS A 18 9.83 16.65 8.69
N LEU A 19 9.68 15.51 9.37
CA LEU A 19 10.73 14.94 10.23
C LEU A 19 12.02 14.63 9.46
N PHE A 20 11.91 14.17 8.21
CA PHE A 20 13.06 13.91 7.35
C PHE A 20 13.61 15.15 6.63
N GLY A 21 13.09 16.35 6.93
CA GLY A 21 13.55 17.60 6.33
C GLY A 21 12.98 17.87 4.93
N GLY A 22 11.86 17.26 4.56
CA GLY A 22 11.17 17.53 3.30
C GLY A 22 10.35 18.83 3.35
N ASP A 23 10.61 19.74 2.41
CA ASP A 23 9.88 21.03 2.30
C ASP A 23 8.66 20.95 1.36
N ASP A 24 8.70 20.04 0.37
CA ASP A 24 7.67 19.90 -0.68
C ASP A 24 6.45 19.08 -0.23
N TRP A 25 5.67 19.63 0.71
CA TRP A 25 4.49 18.98 1.26
C TRP A 25 3.43 18.62 0.20
N LYS A 26 3.33 19.40 -0.89
CA LYS A 26 2.36 19.15 -1.97
C LYS A 26 2.68 17.86 -2.72
N LEU A 27 3.96 17.62 -3.03
CA LEU A 27 4.40 16.41 -3.73
C LEU A 27 4.18 15.17 -2.84
N CYS A 28 4.55 15.27 -1.56
CA CYS A 28 4.29 14.21 -0.58
C CYS A 28 2.79 13.87 -0.50
N THR A 29 1.93 14.88 -0.43
CA THR A 29 0.48 14.71 -0.38
C THR A 29 -0.07 14.05 -1.65
N LEU A 30 0.42 14.47 -2.82
CA LEU A 30 0.05 13.85 -4.11
C LEU A 30 0.44 12.38 -4.14
N MET A 31 1.68 12.05 -3.77
CA MET A 31 2.14 10.66 -3.73
C MET A 31 1.28 9.83 -2.77
N THR A 32 0.98 10.33 -1.57
CA THR A 32 0.14 9.60 -0.60
C THR A 32 -1.30 9.40 -1.10
N ALA A 33 -1.87 10.38 -1.80
CA ALA A 33 -3.23 10.30 -2.34
C ALA A 33 -3.35 9.35 -3.56
N PHE A 34 -2.28 9.21 -4.35
CA PHE A 34 -2.31 8.50 -5.63
C PHE A 34 -1.63 7.13 -5.64
N LEU A 35 -0.50 6.98 -4.95
CA LEU A 35 0.36 5.80 -5.09
C LEU A 35 -0.38 4.53 -4.63
N TYR A 36 -0.87 4.54 -3.40
CA TYR A 36 -1.52 3.36 -2.82
C TYR A 36 -2.87 3.06 -3.47
N PRO A 37 -3.84 4.00 -3.54
CA PRO A 37 -5.14 3.68 -4.14
C PRO A 37 -5.04 3.40 -5.64
N GLY A 38 -4.14 4.09 -6.35
CA GLY A 38 -3.90 3.88 -7.77
C GLY A 38 -3.34 2.50 -8.10
N MET A 39 -2.40 1.99 -7.29
CA MET A 39 -1.85 0.64 -7.46
C MET A 39 -2.97 -0.42 -7.34
N PHE A 40 -3.77 -0.36 -6.27
CA PHE A 40 -4.88 -1.31 -6.07
C PHE A 40 -5.97 -1.18 -7.11
N PHE A 41 -6.33 0.05 -7.49
CA PHE A 41 -7.31 0.29 -8.55
C PHE A 41 -6.85 -0.30 -9.89
N THR A 42 -5.55 -0.16 -10.22
CA THR A 42 -5.00 -0.70 -11.48
C THR A 42 -5.05 -2.23 -11.50
N ILE A 43 -4.61 -2.88 -10.41
CA ILE A 43 -4.66 -4.34 -10.28
C ILE A 43 -6.12 -4.82 -10.37
N PHE A 44 -7.01 -4.20 -9.61
CA PHE A 44 -8.44 -4.51 -9.62
C PHE A 44 -9.06 -4.33 -11.00
N PHE A 45 -8.72 -3.25 -11.70
CA PHE A 45 -9.22 -2.95 -13.04
C PHE A 45 -8.79 -4.02 -14.05
N ILE A 46 -7.51 -4.42 -14.05
CA ILE A 46 -6.99 -5.47 -14.93
C ILE A 46 -7.71 -6.79 -14.66
N LEU A 47 -7.86 -7.18 -13.39
CA LEU A 47 -8.59 -8.39 -13.02
C LEU A 47 -10.05 -8.32 -13.48
N ASN A 48 -10.72 -7.17 -13.28
CA ASN A 48 -12.12 -6.99 -13.70
C ASN A 48 -12.30 -7.05 -15.22
N LEU A 49 -11.30 -6.59 -16.01
CA LEU A 49 -11.31 -6.75 -17.48
C LEU A 49 -11.32 -8.22 -17.90
N PHE A 50 -10.52 -9.08 -17.25
CA PHE A 50 -10.53 -10.52 -17.53
C PHE A 50 -11.88 -11.16 -17.19
N ILE A 51 -12.49 -10.77 -16.06
CA ILE A 51 -13.79 -11.29 -15.62
C ILE A 51 -14.91 -10.87 -16.58
N TRP A 52 -14.87 -9.63 -17.10
CA TRP A 52 -15.80 -9.18 -18.15
C TRP A 52 -15.65 -9.98 -19.44
N GLY A 53 -14.42 -10.32 -19.86
CA GLY A 53 -14.17 -11.15 -21.04
C GLY A 53 -14.84 -12.53 -20.94
N GLN A 54 -14.88 -13.11 -19.75
CA GLN A 54 -15.53 -14.40 -19.46
C GLN A 54 -17.05 -14.31 -19.26
N LYS A 55 -17.65 -13.11 -19.38
CA LYS A 55 -19.08 -12.83 -19.10
C LYS A 55 -19.55 -13.38 -17.74
N SER A 56 -18.66 -13.40 -16.76
CA SER A 56 -18.96 -13.92 -15.43
C SER A 56 -19.87 -12.97 -14.66
N SER A 57 -20.85 -13.50 -13.93
CA SER A 57 -21.76 -12.72 -13.07
C SER A 57 -21.05 -12.03 -11.91
N GLY A 58 -19.79 -12.40 -11.61
CA GLY A 58 -18.96 -11.74 -10.61
C GLY A 58 -18.28 -10.47 -11.10
N ALA A 59 -18.51 -10.06 -12.35
CA ALA A 59 -17.88 -8.87 -12.89
C ALA A 59 -18.49 -7.60 -12.29
N VAL A 60 -17.64 -6.71 -11.82
CA VAL A 60 -18.09 -5.44 -11.22
C VAL A 60 -18.57 -4.52 -12.35
N PRO A 61 -19.83 -4.03 -12.30
CA PRO A 61 -20.38 -3.22 -13.38
C PRO A 61 -19.67 -1.86 -13.50
N PHE A 62 -19.69 -1.29 -14.71
CA PHE A 62 -19.00 -0.03 -15.01
C PHE A 62 -19.43 1.11 -14.06
N THR A 63 -20.72 1.17 -13.70
CA THR A 63 -21.27 2.16 -12.77
C THR A 63 -20.59 2.13 -11.41
N THR A 64 -20.30 0.95 -10.87
CA THR A 64 -19.62 0.81 -9.57
C THR A 64 -18.14 1.21 -9.66
N MET A 65 -17.46 0.93 -10.79
CA MET A 65 -16.11 1.44 -11.03
C MET A 65 -16.08 2.97 -11.09
N PHE A 66 -17.05 3.58 -11.76
CA PHE A 66 -17.18 5.03 -11.81
C PHE A 66 -17.46 5.63 -10.42
N ALA A 67 -18.34 5.00 -9.63
CA ALA A 67 -18.62 5.42 -8.26
C ALA A 67 -17.36 5.37 -7.38
N LEU A 68 -16.51 4.34 -7.52
CA LEU A 68 -15.23 4.25 -6.82
C LEU A 68 -14.27 5.38 -7.21
N LEU A 69 -14.21 5.75 -8.49
CA LEU A 69 -13.41 6.89 -8.95
C LEU A 69 -13.92 8.20 -8.33
N VAL A 70 -15.22 8.46 -8.38
CA VAL A 70 -15.82 9.67 -7.77
C VAL A 70 -15.53 9.73 -6.27
N LEU A 71 -15.62 8.60 -5.58
CA LEU A 71 -15.36 8.51 -4.15
C LEU A 71 -13.86 8.69 -3.82
N TRP A 72 -12.96 8.22 -4.69
CA TRP A 72 -11.52 8.46 -4.56
C TRP A 72 -11.15 9.92 -4.81
N PHE A 73 -11.46 10.46 -5.99
CA PHE A 73 -11.10 11.82 -6.38
C PHE A 73 -11.90 12.90 -5.65
N GLY A 74 -13.19 12.66 -5.40
CA GLY A 74 -14.10 13.64 -4.82
C GLY A 74 -14.06 13.71 -3.29
N ILE A 75 -13.72 12.62 -2.61
CA ILE A 75 -13.70 12.56 -1.13
C ILE A 75 -12.30 12.25 -0.62
N SER A 76 -11.70 11.13 -1.02
CA SER A 76 -10.42 10.69 -0.44
C SER A 76 -9.29 11.69 -0.67
N VAL A 77 -9.10 12.15 -1.92
CA VAL A 77 -8.04 13.11 -2.28
C VAL A 77 -8.14 14.41 -1.46
N PRO A 78 -9.28 15.14 -1.42
CA PRO A 78 -9.37 16.36 -0.63
C PRO A 78 -9.19 16.11 0.87
N LEU A 79 -9.64 14.97 1.40
CA LEU A 79 -9.40 14.60 2.81
C LEU A 79 -7.91 14.39 3.11
N VAL A 80 -7.15 13.75 2.21
CA VAL A 80 -5.69 13.61 2.35
C VAL A 80 -4.99 14.96 2.33
N PHE A 81 -5.41 15.86 1.43
CA PHE A 81 -4.91 17.23 1.39
C PHE A 81 -5.20 17.99 2.68
N LEU A 82 -6.41 17.88 3.22
CA LEU A 82 -6.80 18.49 4.48
C LEU A 82 -5.93 17.97 5.63
N GLY A 83 -5.77 16.66 5.76
CA GLY A 83 -4.94 16.04 6.78
C GLY A 83 -3.47 16.47 6.69
N SER A 84 -2.92 16.48 5.47
CA SER A 84 -1.55 16.90 5.20
C SER A 84 -1.30 18.37 5.51
N TYR A 85 -2.25 19.25 5.16
CA TYR A 85 -2.17 20.67 5.48
C TYR A 85 -2.07 20.91 6.99
N PHE A 86 -2.92 20.24 7.79
CA PHE A 86 -2.85 20.34 9.25
C PHE A 86 -1.58 19.70 9.84
N GLY A 87 -1.13 18.58 9.29
CA GLY A 87 0.08 17.89 9.74
C GLY A 87 1.36 18.68 9.47
N PHE A 88 1.47 19.30 8.29
CA PHE A 88 2.64 20.10 7.92
C PHE A 88 2.73 21.44 8.66
N ARG A 89 1.59 22.00 9.09
CA ARG A 89 1.56 23.23 9.89
C ARG A 89 2.07 23.05 11.31
N LYS A 90 2.08 21.82 11.84
CA LYS A 90 2.66 21.52 13.15
C LYS A 90 4.21 21.56 13.10
N PRO A 91 4.89 21.91 14.20
CA PRO A 91 6.36 21.91 14.25
C PRO A 91 6.92 20.51 13.97
N ALA A 92 8.10 20.39 13.37
CA ALA A 92 8.71 19.09 13.11
C ALA A 92 8.81 18.27 14.41
N ILE A 93 8.71 16.94 14.30
CA ILE A 93 8.92 16.06 15.46
C ILE A 93 10.40 16.19 15.85
N GLU A 94 10.66 16.60 17.09
CA GLU A 94 12.04 16.66 17.60
C GLU A 94 12.48 15.26 18.02
N VAL A 95 13.64 14.84 17.52
CA VAL A 95 14.24 13.58 17.93
C VAL A 95 14.89 13.82 19.31
N PRO A 96 14.64 12.97 20.32
CA PRO A 96 15.10 13.20 21.70
C PRO A 96 16.63 13.16 21.86
N VAL A 97 17.36 12.83 20.81
CA VAL A 97 18.82 12.75 20.79
C VAL A 97 19.40 13.78 19.83
N ARG A 98 20.44 14.48 20.29
CA ARG A 98 21.23 15.36 19.42
C ARG A 98 21.95 14.48 18.38
N THR A 99 21.59 14.63 17.11
CA THR A 99 22.30 13.98 16.01
C THR A 99 23.70 14.58 15.91
N ASN A 100 24.72 13.73 15.84
CA ASN A 100 26.09 14.20 15.65
C ASN A 100 26.24 14.82 14.25
N GLN A 101 26.90 15.97 14.12
CA GLN A 101 27.00 16.69 12.83
C GLN A 101 27.80 15.93 11.78
N ILE A 102 28.67 15.02 12.22
CA ILE A 102 29.42 14.13 11.33
C ILE A 102 28.58 12.85 11.16
N PRO A 103 28.03 12.59 9.96
CA PRO A 103 27.32 11.34 9.69
C PRO A 103 28.28 10.17 9.90
N ARG A 104 27.91 9.25 10.79
CA ARG A 104 28.72 8.04 11.02
C ARG A 104 28.75 7.24 9.72
N LYS A 105 29.91 6.67 9.39
CA LYS A 105 30.02 5.74 8.25
C LYS A 105 29.12 4.53 8.52
N ILE A 106 28.13 4.32 7.67
CA ILE A 106 27.29 3.12 7.69
C ILE A 106 28.20 1.96 7.25
N PRO A 107 28.36 0.89 8.04
CA PRO A 107 29.16 -0.26 7.63
C PRO A 107 28.54 -0.90 6.37
N ALA A 108 29.38 -1.49 5.51
CA ALA A 108 28.88 -2.23 4.36
C ALA A 108 27.94 -3.35 4.84
N GLN A 109 26.71 -3.37 4.34
CA GLN A 109 25.71 -4.35 4.73
C GLN A 109 26.14 -5.75 4.27
N PRO A 110 26.18 -6.75 5.16
CA PRO A 110 26.49 -8.13 4.79
C PRO A 110 25.49 -8.65 3.75
N TRP A 111 25.95 -9.50 2.83
CA TRP A 111 25.15 -10.03 1.73
C TRP A 111 23.85 -10.72 2.19
N PHE A 112 23.87 -11.40 3.34
CA PHE A 112 22.71 -12.13 3.89
C PHE A 112 21.64 -11.24 4.55
N ILE A 113 21.94 -9.96 4.83
CA ILE A 113 20.95 -8.99 5.34
C ILE A 113 20.36 -8.16 4.20
N GLN A 114 20.80 -8.36 2.95
CA GLN A 114 20.25 -7.63 1.82
C GLN A 114 18.74 -7.92 1.68
N PRO A 115 17.91 -6.90 1.41
CA PRO A 115 16.45 -7.02 1.45
C PRO A 115 15.93 -8.12 0.51
N LEU A 116 16.56 -8.31 -0.65
CA LEU A 116 16.21 -9.39 -1.57
C LEU A 116 16.46 -10.76 -0.95
N PHE A 117 17.66 -11.01 -0.42
CA PHE A 117 18.00 -12.29 0.20
C PHE A 117 17.14 -12.58 1.43
N THR A 118 16.98 -11.60 2.31
CA THR A 118 16.14 -11.74 3.52
C THR A 118 14.67 -11.95 3.17
N SER A 119 14.15 -11.29 2.13
CA SER A 119 12.77 -11.50 1.68
C SER A 119 12.54 -12.89 1.10
N LEU A 120 13.49 -13.43 0.34
CA LEU A 120 13.41 -14.79 -0.22
C LEU A 120 13.48 -15.84 0.87
N VAL A 121 14.49 -15.79 1.75
CA VAL A 121 14.68 -16.78 2.82
C VAL A 121 13.56 -16.71 3.87
N GLY A 122 13.19 -15.49 4.30
CA GLY A 122 12.09 -15.29 5.23
C GLY A 122 10.72 -15.68 4.64
N GLY A 123 10.56 -15.55 3.32
CA GLY A 123 9.36 -15.90 2.59
C GLY A 123 9.12 -17.40 2.40
N VAL A 124 10.14 -18.26 2.59
CA VAL A 124 10.00 -19.72 2.39
C VAL A 124 8.95 -20.33 3.31
N LEU A 125 8.88 -19.89 4.57
CA LEU A 125 7.92 -20.41 5.54
C LEU A 125 6.46 -20.09 5.18
N PRO A 126 6.05 -18.82 4.97
CA PRO A 126 4.69 -18.51 4.54
C PRO A 126 4.38 -19.06 3.15
N PHE A 127 5.36 -19.12 2.24
CA PHE A 127 5.18 -19.76 0.94
C PHE A 127 4.84 -21.25 1.08
N GLY A 128 5.58 -21.99 1.90
CA GLY A 128 5.31 -23.41 2.14
C GLY A 128 3.92 -23.66 2.71
N ALA A 129 3.49 -22.85 3.68
CA ALA A 129 2.16 -22.97 4.28
C ALA A 129 1.03 -22.72 3.27
N VAL A 130 1.15 -21.70 2.41
CA VAL A 130 0.13 -21.42 1.37
C VAL A 130 0.20 -22.44 0.24
N PHE A 131 1.40 -22.91 -0.11
CA PHE A 131 1.60 -23.89 -1.18
C PHE A 131 0.93 -25.22 -0.85
N THR A 132 1.04 -25.71 0.39
CA THR A 132 0.37 -26.97 0.79
C THR A 132 -1.14 -26.85 0.67
N GLU A 133 -1.73 -25.74 1.14
CA GLU A 133 -3.17 -25.48 1.01
C GLU A 133 -3.62 -25.41 -0.46
N LEU A 134 -2.87 -24.71 -1.31
CA LEU A 134 -3.19 -24.62 -2.74
C LEU A 134 -3.06 -25.97 -3.46
N PHE A 135 -2.03 -26.76 -3.15
CA PHE A 135 -1.87 -28.11 -3.70
C PHE A 135 -3.06 -29.00 -3.35
N PHE A 136 -3.48 -28.90 -2.10
CA PHE A 136 -4.63 -29.59 -1.54
C PHE A 136 -5.92 -29.21 -2.28
N ILE A 137 -6.22 -27.91 -2.40
CA ILE A 137 -7.39 -27.39 -3.13
C ILE A 137 -7.37 -27.81 -4.61
N MET A 138 -6.22 -27.76 -5.27
CA MET A 138 -6.12 -28.18 -6.68
C MET A 138 -6.35 -29.67 -6.86
N SER A 139 -5.85 -30.49 -5.93
CA SER A 139 -5.99 -31.95 -5.98
C SER A 139 -7.45 -32.38 -5.80
N SER A 140 -8.21 -31.77 -4.88
CA SER A 140 -9.66 -32.06 -4.76
C SER A 140 -10.46 -31.64 -5.97
N LEU A 141 -10.16 -30.47 -6.54
CA LEU A 141 -10.83 -29.98 -7.74
C LEU A 141 -10.66 -30.98 -8.89
N TRP A 142 -9.47 -31.59 -9.01
CA TRP A 142 -9.18 -32.58 -10.04
C TRP A 142 -9.75 -33.98 -9.73
N GLN A 143 -9.85 -34.36 -8.45
CA GLN A 143 -10.36 -35.67 -8.01
C GLN A 143 -11.85 -35.67 -7.66
N HIS A 144 -12.55 -34.53 -7.77
CA HIS A 144 -13.94 -34.33 -7.36
C HIS A 144 -14.26 -34.85 -5.93
N GLN A 145 -13.31 -34.73 -5.00
CA GLN A 145 -13.48 -35.10 -3.59
C GLN A 145 -13.77 -33.82 -2.77
N PHE A 146 -14.76 -33.85 -1.88
CA PHE A 146 -15.14 -32.67 -1.07
C PHE A 146 -14.06 -32.32 -0.02
N TYR A 147 -13.64 -31.05 0.03
CA TYR A 147 -12.79 -30.50 1.10
C TYR A 147 -13.60 -30.30 2.37
N TYR A 148 -13.08 -30.76 3.52
CA TYR A 148 -13.49 -30.35 4.86
C TYR A 148 -12.29 -29.77 5.60
#